data_AF-A0A1V5N8I3-F1
#
_entry.id   AF-A0A1V5N8I3-F1
#
_cell.length_a   1.000
_cell.length_b   1.000
_cell.length_c   1.000
_cell.angle_alpha   90.00
_cell.angle_beta   90.00
_cell.angle_gamma   90.00
#
_symmetry.space_group_name_H-M   'P 1'
#
loop_
_entity.id
_entity.type
_entity.pdbx_description
1 polymer ?
#
loop_
_entity_poly.entity_id
_entity_poly.type
_entity_poly.pdbx_seq_one_letter_code
_entity_poly.pdbx_strand_id
1 'polypeptide(L)'
;MRLSWPDGMTTPCCVSTVAAFGVTPTRALPSKTVIFSVEHYGGSAWRWTCIITYKYSKQEKEWLLHKDGAENLYIYEPEKVERNIKTTKVFGKVKFEAFDIYKEE
;
A
#
# COMPACT_ATOMS: atom_id res chain seq x y z
N MET A 1 -13.40 11.38 7.61
CA MET A 1 -13.87 11.09 6.23
C MET A 1 -14.15 9.60 6.07
N ARG A 2 -15.36 9.18 6.44
CA ARG A 2 -15.78 7.78 6.40
C ARG A 2 -15.89 7.31 4.95
N LEU A 3 -15.06 6.36 4.54
CA LEU A 3 -15.30 5.61 3.30
C LEU A 3 -16.14 4.38 3.66
N SER A 4 -17.36 4.35 3.14
CA SER A 4 -18.31 3.24 3.25
C SER A 4 -18.02 2.19 2.18
N TRP A 5 -17.72 0.97 2.62
CA TRP A 5 -17.62 -0.22 1.78
C TRP A 5 -19.01 -0.84 1.53
N PRO A 6 -19.20 -1.68 0.50
CA PRO A 6 -20.48 -2.37 0.23
C PRO A 6 -21.03 -3.21 1.39
N ASP A 7 -20.24 -3.42 2.45
CA ASP A 7 -20.63 -4.13 3.68
C ASP A 7 -20.82 -3.21 4.91
N GLY A 8 -20.95 -1.90 4.71
CA GLY A 8 -21.37 -0.97 5.78
C GLY A 8 -20.28 -0.56 6.79
N MET A 9 -19.02 -0.91 6.58
CA MET A 9 -17.92 -0.42 7.42
C MET A 9 -17.54 1.02 7.04
N THR A 10 -17.65 1.94 8.01
CA THR A 10 -17.38 3.37 7.83
C THR A 10 -16.29 3.84 8.80
N THR A 11 -15.08 4.14 8.32
CA THR A 11 -13.98 4.69 9.15
C THR A 11 -13.43 6.02 8.63
N PRO A 12 -13.26 7.03 9.49
CA PRO A 12 -12.99 8.40 9.09
C PRO A 12 -11.50 8.66 8.73
N CYS A 13 -11.20 8.91 7.46
CA CYS A 13 -9.99 9.60 6.98
C CYS A 13 -9.97 11.04 7.54
N CYS A 14 -9.08 11.35 8.46
CA CYS A 14 -8.50 12.69 8.72
C CYS A 14 -7.77 12.59 10.05
N VAL A 15 -6.53 12.10 9.98
CA VAL A 15 -5.46 12.48 10.91
C VAL A 15 -4.25 12.67 10.00
N SER A 16 -3.86 13.93 9.81
CA SER A 16 -2.60 14.42 9.23
C SER A 16 -1.59 13.37 8.74
N THR A 17 -1.86 12.75 7.60
CA THR A 17 -0.97 11.90 6.78
C THR A 17 -1.75 11.72 5.50
N VAL A 18 -1.20 12.11 4.36
CA VAL A 18 -1.90 11.96 3.07
C VAL A 18 -1.81 10.50 2.66
N ALA A 19 -2.60 9.65 3.30
CA ALA A 19 -2.94 8.35 2.75
C ALA A 19 -3.90 8.62 1.58
N ALA A 20 -3.34 8.84 0.40
CA ALA A 20 -4.12 8.79 -0.82
C ALA A 20 -4.44 7.31 -1.05
N PHE A 21 -5.64 6.88 -0.67
CA PHE A 21 -6.17 5.58 -1.06
C PHE A 21 -6.49 5.63 -2.56
N GLY A 22 -5.44 5.55 -3.38
CA GLY A 22 -5.53 5.38 -4.83
C GLY A 22 -5.98 3.96 -5.16
N VAL A 23 -7.25 3.65 -4.93
CA VAL A 23 -7.86 2.50 -5.58
C VAL A 23 -7.99 2.85 -7.05
N THR A 24 -7.08 2.37 -7.88
CA THR A 24 -7.29 2.24 -9.33
C THR A 24 -7.94 0.88 -9.58
N PRO A 25 -9.29 0.75 -9.49
CA PRO A 25 -9.93 -0.48 -9.92
C PRO A 25 -9.73 -0.59 -11.43
N THR A 26 -8.75 -1.39 -11.86
CA THR A 26 -8.72 -1.80 -13.26
C THR A 26 -9.96 -2.66 -13.50
N ARG A 27 -10.97 -2.08 -14.18
CA ARG A 27 -12.22 -2.71 -14.60
C ARG A 27 -11.96 -4.16 -15.04
N ALA A 28 -12.57 -5.11 -14.32
CA ALA A 28 -12.29 -6.53 -14.47
C ALA A 28 -12.99 -7.11 -15.71
N LEU A 29 -12.19 -7.76 -16.57
CA LEU A 29 -12.64 -8.88 -17.38
C LEU A 29 -12.59 -10.14 -16.49
N PRO A 30 -13.43 -11.17 -16.70
CA PRO A 30 -13.56 -12.33 -15.80
C PRO A 30 -12.25 -13.12 -15.56
N SER A 31 -11.24 -12.92 -16.41
CA SER A 31 -9.91 -13.53 -16.34
C SER A 31 -8.82 -12.66 -15.67
N LYS A 32 -9.10 -11.40 -15.31
CA LYS A 32 -8.09 -10.51 -14.69
C LYS A 32 -8.04 -10.66 -13.17
N THR A 33 -6.81 -10.66 -12.65
CA THR A 33 -6.51 -10.60 -11.21
C THR A 33 -6.94 -9.25 -10.63
N VAL A 34 -7.60 -9.27 -9.47
CA VAL A 34 -7.94 -8.05 -8.74
C VAL A 34 -6.77 -7.64 -7.84
N ILE A 35 -6.33 -6.40 -7.98
CA ILE A 35 -5.27 -5.78 -7.19
C ILE A 35 -5.76 -4.42 -6.65
N PHE A 36 -5.23 -4.01 -5.50
CA PHE A 36 -5.31 -2.62 -5.04
C PHE A 36 -3.98 -2.22 -4.44
N SER A 37 -3.73 -0.91 -4.34
CA SER A 37 -2.54 -0.38 -3.68
C SER A 37 -2.93 0.68 -2.66
N VAL A 38 -2.12 0.80 -1.62
CA VAL A 38 -2.19 1.86 -0.62
C VAL A 38 -0.93 2.69 -0.73
N GLU A 39 -1.09 3.98 -0.91
CA GLU A 39 0.02 4.92 -1.07
C GLU A 39 0.09 5.81 0.17
N HIS A 40 1.27 5.81 0.79
CA HIS A 40 1.60 6.64 1.94
C HIS A 40 2.67 7.61 1.51
N TYR A 41 2.49 8.87 1.88
CA TYR A 41 3.48 9.90 1.67
C TYR A 41 3.65 10.69 2.96
N GLY A 42 4.90 10.94 3.32
CA GLY A 42 5.21 11.67 4.52
C GLY A 42 6.62 12.26 4.54
N GLY A 43 6.92 12.92 5.64
CA GLY A 43 8.22 13.54 5.88
C GLY A 43 8.27 15.04 5.56
N SER A 44 9.43 15.64 5.81
CA SER A 44 9.68 17.09 5.66
C SER A 44 10.81 17.33 4.66
N ALA A 45 12.02 17.62 5.15
CA ALA A 45 13.22 17.67 4.30
C ALA A 45 13.63 16.28 3.81
N TRP A 46 13.43 15.27 4.65
CA TRP A 46 13.42 13.86 4.24
C TRP A 46 12.00 13.49 3.89
N ARG A 47 11.74 13.24 2.62
CA ARG A 47 10.45 12.78 2.11
C ARG A 47 10.51 11.29 1.90
N TRP A 48 9.41 10.63 2.21
CA TRP A 48 9.26 9.21 1.94
C TRP A 48 7.92 8.94 1.26
N THR A 49 7.94 7.99 0.35
CA THR A 49 6.76 7.46 -0.32
C THR A 49 6.77 5.96 -0.13
N CYS A 50 5.65 5.37 0.29
CA CYS A 50 5.49 3.92 0.36
C CYS A 50 4.25 3.51 -0.44
N ILE A 51 4.40 2.54 -1.34
CA ILE A 51 3.34 1.97 -2.17
C ILE A 51 3.25 0.49 -1.86
N ILE A 52 2.15 0.11 -1.23
CA ILE A 52 1.90 -1.25 -0.77
C ILE A 52 0.81 -1.84 -1.64
N THR A 53 1.15 -2.84 -2.44
CA THR A 53 0.21 -3.49 -3.36
C THR A 53 -0.27 -4.80 -2.77
N TYR A 54 -1.57 -5.00 -2.82
CA TYR A 54 -2.25 -6.23 -2.44
C TYR A 54 -2.94 -6.87 -3.64
N LYS A 55 -3.02 -8.20 -3.60
CA LYS A 55 -3.66 -9.02 -4.62
C LYS A 55 -4.67 -9.94 -3.96
N TYR A 56 -5.88 -10.01 -4.51
CA TYR A 56 -6.89 -10.93 -4.02
C TYR A 56 -6.58 -12.37 -4.46
N SER A 57 -6.50 -13.27 -3.48
CA SER A 57 -6.34 -14.70 -3.72
C SER A 57 -7.70 -15.37 -3.70
N LYS A 58 -8.18 -15.84 -4.86
CA LYS A 58 -9.43 -16.63 -4.93
C LYS A 58 -9.33 -17.95 -4.17
N GLN A 59 -8.13 -18.53 -4.09
CA GLN A 59 -7.88 -19.79 -3.39
C GLN A 59 -8.07 -19.65 -1.88
N GLU A 60 -7.58 -18.54 -1.31
CA GLU A 60 -7.65 -18.29 0.13
C GLU A 60 -8.83 -17.42 0.53
N LYS A 61 -9.50 -16.79 -0.44
CA LYS A 61 -10.57 -15.81 -0.24
C LYS A 61 -10.08 -14.61 0.59
N GLU A 62 -8.82 -14.23 0.39
CA GLU A 62 -8.10 -13.26 1.21
C GLU A 62 -7.28 -12.28 0.35
N TRP A 63 -6.99 -11.11 0.92
CA TRP A 63 -6.07 -10.14 0.34
C TRP A 63 -4.65 -10.40 0.85
N LEU A 64 -3.73 -10.61 -0.09
CA LEU A 64 -2.34 -10.91 0.21
C LEU A 64 -1.43 -9.80 -0.25
N LEU A 65 -0.44 -9.47 0.58
CA LEU A 65 0.63 -8.56 0.22
C LEU A 65 1.35 -9.10 -1.02
N HIS A 66 1.45 -8.26 -2.03
CA HIS A 66 2.07 -8.60 -3.31
C HIS A 66 3.41 -7.88 -3.48
N LYS A 67 3.45 -6.61 -3.09
CA LYS A 67 4.63 -5.74 -3.20
C LYS A 67 4.59 -4.70 -2.10
N ASP A 68 5.75 -4.40 -1.55
CA ASP A 68 5.99 -3.28 -0.65
C ASP A 68 7.13 -2.46 -1.26
N GLY A 69 6.85 -1.21 -1.64
CA GLY A 69 7.81 -0.34 -2.30
C GLY A 69 7.95 0.96 -1.54
N ALA A 70 9.11 1.21 -0.95
CA ALA A 70 9.45 2.45 -0.26
C ALA A 70 10.50 3.23 -1.04
N GLU A 71 10.35 4.55 -1.09
CA GLU A 71 11.33 5.49 -1.64
C GLU A 71 11.59 6.60 -0.64
N ASN A 72 12.86 6.92 -0.38
CA ASN A 72 13.28 8.04 0.44
C ASN A 72 14.04 9.05 -0.41
N LEU A 73 13.76 10.32 -0.18
CA LEU A 73 14.34 11.44 -0.91
C LEU A 73 14.73 12.54 0.08
N TYR A 74 15.97 13.01 0.00
CA TYR A 74 16.36 14.23 0.68
C TYR A 74 16.19 15.43 -0.27
N ILE A 75 15.37 16.42 0.12
CA ILE A 75 14.99 17.53 -0.78
C ILE A 75 16.18 18.38 -1.26
N TYR A 76 17.27 18.41 -0.49
CA TYR A 76 18.48 19.17 -0.84
C TYR A 76 19.45 18.40 -1.73
N GLU A 77 19.24 17.08 -1.87
CA GLU A 77 20.03 16.21 -2.73
C GLU A 77 19.08 15.33 -3.56
N PRO A 78 18.28 15.90 -4.48
CA PRO A 78 17.20 15.19 -5.17
C PRO A 78 17.68 14.06 -6.07
N GLU A 79 18.97 14.03 -6.42
CA GLU A 79 19.60 12.95 -7.17
C GLU A 79 19.84 11.69 -6.32
N LYS A 80 19.87 11.84 -4.98
CA LYS A 80 20.04 10.74 -4.03
C LYS A 80 18.67 10.23 -3.60
N VAL A 81 18.12 9.33 -4.41
CA VAL A 81 16.89 8.59 -4.09
C VAL A 81 17.23 7.19 -3.64
N GLU A 82 16.84 6.84 -2.43
CA GLU A 82 16.94 5.47 -1.93
C GLU A 82 15.64 4.74 -2.21
N ARG A 83 15.70 3.56 -2.83
CA ARG A 83 14.53 2.75 -3.15
C ARG A 83 14.66 1.37 -2.54
N ASN A 84 13.64 0.94 -1.83
CA ASN A 84 13.53 -0.40 -1.27
C ASN A 84 12.27 -1.05 -1.84
N ILE A 85 12.42 -2.18 -2.53
CA ILE A 85 11.30 -2.91 -3.12
C ILE A 85 11.34 -4.34 -2.62
N LYS A 86 10.40 -4.69 -1.75
CA LYS A 86 10.16 -6.05 -1.29
C LYS A 86 9.00 -6.67 -2.08
N THR A 87 9.14 -7.97 -2.37
CA THR A 87 8.11 -8.75 -3.05
C THR A 87 7.84 -10.03 -2.27
N THR A 88 6.83 -10.79 -2.68
CA THR A 88 6.47 -12.09 -2.07
C THR A 88 7.64 -13.08 -1.96
N LYS A 89 8.73 -12.88 -2.70
CA LYS A 89 9.96 -13.67 -2.57
C LYS A 89 10.70 -13.44 -1.25
N VAL A 90 10.56 -12.25 -0.66
CA VAL A 90 11.25 -11.84 0.57
C VAL A 90 10.39 -12.16 1.79
N PHE A 91 9.14 -11.71 1.79
CA PHE A 91 8.25 -11.83 2.95
C PHE A 91 7.29 -13.04 2.87
N GLY A 92 7.36 -13.83 1.79
CA GLY A 92 6.47 -14.97 1.59
C GLY A 92 5.01 -14.55 1.41
N LYS A 93 4.12 -15.17 2.18
CA LYS A 93 2.68 -14.91 2.15
C LYS A 93 2.28 -14.14 3.40
N VAL A 94 1.91 -12.87 3.22
CA VAL A 94 1.46 -11.99 4.29
C VAL A 94 0.02 -11.56 4.00
N LYS A 95 -0.86 -11.70 4.99
CA LYS A 95 -2.26 -11.23 4.92
C LYS A 95 -2.31 -9.72 5.09
N PHE A 96 -3.30 -9.08 4.48
CA PHE A 96 -3.56 -7.65 4.65
C PHE A 96 -3.61 -7.21 6.12
N GLU A 97 -4.35 -7.95 6.97
CA GLU A 97 -4.51 -7.64 8.40
C GLU A 97 -3.24 -7.79 9.23
N ALA A 98 -2.26 -8.55 8.74
CA ALA A 98 -1.03 -8.85 9.46
C ALA A 98 0.11 -7.89 9.11
N PHE A 99 -0.03 -7.10 8.04
CA PHE A 99 1.01 -6.20 7.57
C PHE A 99 0.92 -4.85 8.28
N ASP A 100 2.02 -4.43 8.89
CA ASP A 100 2.15 -3.16 9.59
C ASP A 100 3.43 -2.46 9.11
N ILE A 101 3.26 -1.26 8.57
CA ILE A 101 4.34 -0.48 7.96
C ILE A 101 5.19 0.25 9.01
N TYR A 102 4.72 0.32 10.26
CA TYR A 102 5.39 1.00 11.35
C TYR A 102 6.09 0.03 12.30
N LYS A 103 5.95 -1.28 12.09
CA LYS A 103 6.75 -2.27 12.81
C LYS A 103 8.17 -2.24 12.27
N GLU A 104 9.11 -1.94 13.15
CA GLU A 104 10.53 -2.15 12.91
C GLU A 104 10.77 -3.67 12.78
N GLU A 105 11.54 -4.07 11.76
CA GLU A 105 11.95 -5.48 11.52
C GLU A 105 12.86 -6.03 12.62
#